data_AF-A0A959Y2G8-F1
#
_entry.id   AF-A0A959Y2G8-F1
#
_cell.length_a   1.000
_cell.length_b   1.000
_cell.length_c   1.000
_cell.angle_alpha   90.00
_cell.angle_beta   90.00
_cell.angle_gamma   90.00
#
_symmetry.space_group_name_H-M   'P 1'
#
loop_
_entity.id
_entity.type
_entity.pdbx_description
1 polymer ?
#
loop_
_entity_poly.entity_id
_entity_poly.type
_entity_poly.pdbx_seq_one_letter_code
_entity_poly.pdbx_strand_id
1 'polypeptide(L)'
;MRQWLDRYYGSLRKVKLNYVLLNLANARRLRHTQAMLRRHGIKRSALLPLGSAQMPKEPGDIPWLDRPGAIEALAADPRVQALPPALREAVMAWPEKGYLILRGCFSTEEVAAINAEVDRLIDRKEVDFNFTGRKIMFAFRHSDLLRNVVSDRRILDVLDLLLGRRMRPFQSINFLTGSEQAAHSDSIHMTTYPRGYLTAAWVALEPMSTDNGTLVYYPGSHKLPYMLYDRYDHGGTRYTIG
;
A
#
# COMPACT_ATOMS: atom_id res chain seq x y z
N MET A 1 16.35 -5.66 -24.17
CA MET A 1 15.22 -5.09 -24.95
C MET A 1 14.07 -4.59 -24.06
N ARG A 2 13.60 -5.38 -23.08
CA ARG A 2 12.50 -5.02 -22.14
C ARG A 2 12.80 -3.78 -21.28
N GLN A 3 13.97 -3.70 -20.65
CA GLN A 3 14.39 -2.55 -19.84
C GLN A 3 14.59 -1.25 -20.65
N TRP A 4 15.04 -1.36 -21.92
CA TRP A 4 15.15 -0.22 -22.83
C TRP A 4 13.77 0.33 -23.20
N LEU A 5 12.83 -0.58 -23.53
CA LEU A 5 11.44 -0.19 -23.77
C LEU A 5 10.83 0.43 -22.50
N ASP A 6 11.05 -0.12 -21.31
CA ASP A 6 10.51 0.42 -20.05
C ASP A 6 10.92 1.89 -19.79
N ARG A 7 12.15 2.27 -20.19
CA ARG A 7 12.66 3.64 -20.11
C ARG A 7 11.90 4.63 -21.01
N TYR A 8 11.52 4.22 -22.22
CA TYR A 8 10.76 5.06 -23.17
C TYR A 8 9.24 4.95 -23.01
N TYR A 9 8.76 3.83 -22.48
CA TYR A 9 7.37 3.64 -22.06
C TYR A 9 6.96 4.72 -21.04
N GLY A 10 7.87 5.17 -20.18
CA GLY A 10 7.60 6.26 -19.23
C GLY A 10 7.09 7.54 -19.92
N SER A 11 7.78 8.02 -20.95
CA SER A 11 7.40 9.25 -21.67
C SER A 11 6.14 9.07 -22.52
N LEU A 12 5.98 7.93 -23.20
CA LEU A 12 4.80 7.66 -24.00
C LEU A 12 3.53 7.47 -23.15
N ARG A 13 3.66 6.91 -21.94
CA ARG A 13 2.55 6.76 -20.98
C ARG A 13 2.07 8.10 -20.41
N LYS A 14 2.92 9.13 -20.41
CA LYS A 14 2.52 10.47 -19.99
C LYS A 14 1.54 11.10 -20.98
N VAL A 15 1.51 10.71 -22.25
CA VAL A 15 0.57 11.29 -23.22
C VAL A 15 -0.84 10.73 -22.98
N LYS A 16 -1.80 11.61 -22.67
CA LYS A 16 -3.20 11.21 -22.36
C LYS A 16 -3.87 10.45 -23.50
N LEU A 17 -3.57 10.80 -24.75
CA LEU A 17 -4.09 10.07 -25.91
C LEU A 17 -3.66 8.60 -25.88
N ASN A 18 -2.38 8.34 -25.65
CA ASN A 18 -1.84 6.97 -25.57
C ASN A 18 -2.48 6.19 -24.42
N TYR A 19 -2.68 6.84 -23.27
CA TYR A 19 -3.40 6.26 -22.13
C TYR A 19 -4.84 5.85 -22.51
N VAL A 20 -5.59 6.74 -23.18
CA VAL A 20 -6.97 6.45 -23.62
C VAL A 20 -7.00 5.32 -24.65
N LEU A 21 -6.12 5.33 -25.64
CA LEU A 21 -6.04 4.28 -26.65
C LEU A 21 -5.71 2.91 -26.04
N LEU A 22 -4.77 2.87 -25.09
CA LEU A 22 -4.43 1.66 -24.34
C LEU A 22 -5.64 1.14 -23.55
N ASN A 23 -6.36 2.04 -22.89
CA ASN A 23 -7.57 1.68 -22.16
C ASN A 23 -8.69 1.20 -23.08
N LEU A 24 -8.84 1.80 -24.27
CA LEU A 24 -9.83 1.40 -25.26
C LEU A 24 -9.56 -0.02 -25.75
N ALA A 25 -8.30 -0.34 -26.07
CA ALA A 25 -7.87 -1.69 -26.42
C ALA A 25 -8.15 -2.71 -25.29
N ASN A 26 -8.22 -2.24 -24.03
CA ASN A 26 -8.49 -3.05 -22.85
C ASN A 26 -9.90 -2.83 -22.26
N ALA A 27 -10.84 -2.23 -22.99
CA ALA A 27 -12.12 -1.77 -22.46
C ALA A 27 -12.93 -2.88 -21.76
N ARG A 28 -12.81 -4.13 -22.23
CA ARG A 28 -13.47 -5.28 -21.61
C ARG A 28 -13.02 -5.51 -20.16
N ARG A 29 -11.73 -5.30 -19.86
CA ARG A 29 -11.14 -5.42 -18.51
C ARG A 29 -11.56 -4.27 -17.60
N LEU A 30 -11.90 -3.11 -18.18
CA LEU A 30 -12.32 -1.90 -17.46
C LEU A 30 -13.82 -1.88 -17.12
N ARG A 31 -14.61 -2.87 -17.56
CA ARG A 31 -16.05 -2.94 -17.24
C ARG A 31 -16.31 -2.93 -15.73
N HIS A 32 -15.51 -3.67 -14.96
CA HIS A 32 -15.59 -3.68 -13.51
C HIS A 32 -15.31 -2.30 -12.92
N THR A 33 -14.22 -1.66 -13.37
CA THR A 33 -13.87 -0.29 -12.94
C THR A 33 -14.99 0.70 -13.26
N GLN A 34 -15.54 0.67 -14.48
CA GLN A 34 -16.65 1.55 -14.86
C GLN A 34 -17.90 1.32 -14.00
N ALA A 35 -18.22 0.07 -13.67
CA ALA A 35 -19.32 -0.26 -12.77
C ALA A 35 -19.08 0.29 -11.35
N MET A 36 -17.84 0.18 -10.84
CA MET A 36 -17.45 0.74 -9.55
C MET A 36 -17.57 2.27 -9.53
N LEU A 37 -17.08 2.96 -10.57
CA LEU A 37 -17.24 4.43 -10.68
C LEU A 37 -18.71 4.85 -10.63
N ARG A 38 -19.59 4.16 -11.37
CA ARG A 38 -21.03 4.43 -11.36
C ARG A 38 -21.65 4.20 -9.98
N ARG A 39 -21.28 3.11 -9.30
CA ARG A 39 -21.77 2.78 -7.94
C ARG A 39 -21.44 3.87 -6.93
N HIS A 40 -20.31 4.54 -7.10
CA HIS A 40 -19.87 5.65 -6.24
C HIS A 40 -20.26 7.04 -6.78
N GLY A 41 -21.16 7.12 -7.77
CA GLY A 41 -21.65 8.39 -8.31
C GLY A 41 -20.62 9.17 -9.15
N ILE A 42 -19.50 8.55 -9.53
CA ILE A 42 -18.43 9.18 -10.29
C ILE A 42 -18.81 9.19 -11.77
N LYS A 43 -19.17 10.38 -12.28
CA LYS A 43 -19.56 10.61 -13.69
C LYS A 43 -18.33 10.75 -14.59
N ARG A 44 -17.50 9.70 -14.67
CA ARG A 44 -16.31 9.65 -15.53
C ARG A 44 -16.16 8.31 -16.22
N SER A 45 -15.62 8.31 -17.42
CA SER A 45 -15.23 7.09 -18.13
C SER A 45 -13.95 6.52 -17.53
N ALA A 46 -13.91 5.20 -17.32
CA ALA A 46 -12.72 4.45 -16.93
C ALA A 46 -11.63 4.46 -18.01
N LEU A 47 -11.92 4.97 -19.20
CA LEU A 47 -10.93 5.19 -20.26
C LEU A 47 -10.06 6.43 -20.00
N LEU A 48 -10.55 7.39 -19.21
CA LEU A 48 -9.87 8.65 -18.92
C LEU A 48 -9.11 8.58 -17.59
N PRO A 49 -7.99 9.31 -17.43
CA PRO A 49 -7.29 9.38 -16.15
C PRO A 49 -8.24 9.87 -15.05
N LEU A 50 -8.22 9.26 -13.87
CA LEU A 50 -9.05 9.65 -12.73
C LEU A 50 -8.15 10.32 -11.67
N GLY A 51 -8.53 11.51 -11.23
CA GLY A 51 -7.85 12.24 -10.16
C GLY A 51 -8.79 12.56 -9.00
N SER A 52 -8.22 13.06 -7.90
CA SER A 52 -8.96 13.42 -6.67
C SER A 52 -10.09 14.40 -6.90
N ALA A 53 -9.94 15.34 -7.84
CA ALA A 53 -10.96 16.33 -8.21
C ALA A 53 -12.27 15.71 -8.75
N GLN A 54 -12.24 14.47 -9.25
CA GLN A 54 -13.44 13.76 -9.71
C GLN A 54 -13.99 12.76 -8.69
N MET A 55 -13.33 12.60 -7.55
CA MET A 55 -13.83 11.78 -6.45
C MET A 55 -14.91 12.55 -5.68
N PRO A 56 -15.85 11.85 -5.01
CA PRO A 56 -16.79 12.51 -4.12
C PRO A 56 -16.06 13.33 -3.05
N LYS A 57 -16.56 14.55 -2.79
CA LYS A 57 -15.96 15.49 -1.83
C LYS A 57 -16.37 15.21 -0.40
N GLU A 58 -17.56 14.65 -0.20
CA GLU A 58 -18.03 14.25 1.11
C GLU A 58 -17.04 13.25 1.72
N PRO A 59 -16.64 13.43 2.99
CA PRO A 59 -15.91 12.40 3.69
C PRO A 59 -16.82 11.17 3.72
N GLY A 60 -16.43 10.13 2.98
CA GLY A 60 -17.05 8.82 3.14
C GLY A 60 -16.81 8.29 4.56
N ASP A 61 -17.13 7.02 4.79
CA ASP A 61 -16.79 6.39 6.07
C ASP A 61 -15.29 6.50 6.37
N ILE A 62 -14.92 6.65 7.64
CA ILE A 62 -13.54 6.71 8.10
C ILE A 62 -13.26 5.54 9.05
N PRO A 63 -11.99 5.08 9.16
CA PRO A 63 -11.61 4.11 10.17
C PRO A 63 -12.14 4.49 11.55
N TRP A 64 -12.61 3.52 12.31
CA TRP A 64 -13.23 3.80 13.60
C TRP A 64 -12.26 4.43 14.61
N LEU A 65 -10.96 4.15 14.48
CA LEU A 65 -9.90 4.76 15.28
C LEU A 65 -9.53 6.19 14.87
N ASP A 66 -10.07 6.68 13.76
CA ASP A 66 -9.92 8.08 13.32
C ASP A 66 -11.12 8.94 13.75
N ARG A 67 -12.14 8.34 14.39
CA ARG A 67 -13.34 9.03 14.87
C ARG A 67 -13.08 9.71 16.22
N PRO A 68 -13.84 10.76 16.56
CA PRO A 68 -13.86 11.29 17.93
C PRO A 68 -14.21 10.19 18.94
N GLY A 69 -13.53 10.15 20.08
CA GLY A 69 -13.74 9.12 21.12
C GLY A 69 -13.08 7.76 20.81
N ALA A 70 -12.22 7.68 19.80
CA ALA A 70 -11.56 6.44 19.40
C ALA A 70 -10.71 5.81 20.52
N ILE A 71 -10.06 6.62 21.36
CA ILE A 71 -9.17 6.12 22.42
C ILE A 71 -10.00 5.40 23.49
N GLU A 72 -11.11 5.99 23.91
CA GLU A 72 -12.05 5.44 24.87
C GLU A 72 -12.71 4.18 24.31
N ALA A 73 -13.14 4.21 23.04
CA ALA A 73 -13.71 3.06 22.37
C ALA A 73 -12.69 1.90 22.23
N LEU A 74 -11.44 2.21 21.92
CA LEU A 74 -10.36 1.22 21.82
C LEU A 74 -10.05 0.60 23.18
N ALA A 75 -10.00 1.40 24.24
CA ALA A 75 -9.79 0.93 25.60
C ALA A 75 -10.94 0.02 26.08
N ALA A 76 -12.17 0.26 25.65
CA ALA A 76 -13.33 -0.53 26.03
C ALA A 76 -13.55 -1.79 25.15
N ASP A 77 -12.83 -1.94 24.03
CA ASP A 77 -13.08 -3.01 23.06
C ASP A 77 -12.66 -4.39 23.63
N PRO A 78 -13.57 -5.36 23.74
CA PRO A 78 -13.26 -6.70 24.27
C PRO A 78 -12.17 -7.43 23.48
N ARG A 79 -12.06 -7.19 22.17
CA ARG A 79 -11.04 -7.79 21.32
C ARG A 79 -9.66 -7.28 21.69
N VAL A 80 -9.55 -5.99 22.04
CA VAL A 80 -8.31 -5.36 22.52
C VAL A 80 -7.92 -5.89 23.90
N GLN A 81 -8.90 -6.05 24.79
CA GLN A 81 -8.67 -6.57 26.14
C GLN A 81 -8.16 -8.02 26.13
N ALA A 82 -8.60 -8.83 25.16
CA ALA A 82 -8.16 -10.21 24.96
C ALA A 82 -6.75 -10.33 24.34
N LEU A 83 -6.14 -9.24 23.87
CA LEU A 83 -4.80 -9.29 23.26
C LEU A 83 -3.72 -9.57 24.32
N PRO A 84 -2.62 -10.28 23.95
CA PRO A 84 -1.44 -10.39 24.78
C PRO A 84 -0.93 -8.99 25.21
N PRO A 85 -0.36 -8.83 26.43
CA PRO A 85 -0.01 -7.52 26.97
C PRO A 85 0.82 -6.63 26.04
N ALA A 86 1.87 -7.18 25.42
CA ALA A 86 2.74 -6.43 24.50
C ALA A 86 2.00 -5.97 23.23
N LEU A 87 1.13 -6.82 22.67
CA LEU A 87 0.33 -6.46 21.50
C LEU A 87 -0.75 -5.45 21.86
N ARG A 88 -1.38 -5.60 23.02
CA ARG A 88 -2.36 -4.64 23.54
C ARG A 88 -1.74 -3.26 23.70
N GLU A 89 -0.56 -3.15 24.30
CA GLU A 89 0.18 -1.89 24.42
C GLU A 89 0.47 -1.26 23.05
N ALA A 90 0.95 -2.06 22.09
CA ALA A 90 1.25 -1.59 20.74
C ALA A 90 -0.01 -1.09 20.00
N VAL A 91 -1.14 -1.79 20.15
CA VAL A 91 -2.44 -1.38 19.58
C VAL A 91 -2.96 -0.12 20.25
N MET A 92 -2.87 0.00 21.58
CA MET A 92 -3.30 1.20 22.32
C MET A 92 -2.52 2.45 21.93
N ALA A 93 -1.26 2.31 21.52
CA ALA A 93 -0.44 3.42 21.04
C ALA A 93 -0.77 3.87 19.59
N TRP A 94 -1.52 3.07 18.83
CA TRP A 94 -1.81 3.35 17.41
C TRP A 94 -2.47 4.71 17.15
N PRO A 95 -3.54 5.13 17.87
CA PRO A 95 -4.19 6.41 17.58
C PRO A 95 -3.27 7.62 17.75
N GLU A 96 -2.27 7.52 18.63
CA GLU A 96 -1.28 8.56 18.85
C GLU A 96 -0.14 8.49 17.82
N LYS A 97 0.47 7.31 17.65
CA LYS A 97 1.70 7.14 16.85
C LYS A 97 1.44 7.01 15.35
N GLY A 98 0.34 6.39 14.94
CA GLY A 98 0.04 6.07 13.55
C GLY A 98 0.79 4.85 13.00
N TYR A 99 1.54 4.16 13.84
CA TYR A 99 2.20 2.90 13.54
C TYR A 99 2.33 2.06 14.82
N LEU A 100 2.58 0.77 14.66
CA LEU A 100 2.92 -0.13 15.76
C LEU A 100 3.96 -1.15 15.31
N ILE A 101 4.60 -1.83 16.27
CA ILE A 101 5.66 -2.80 16.00
C ILE A 101 5.23 -4.17 16.55
N LEU A 102 5.10 -5.16 15.66
CA LEU A 102 4.82 -6.55 16.02
C LEU A 102 6.14 -7.32 16.15
N ARG A 103 6.75 -7.32 17.34
CA ARG A 103 8.00 -8.04 17.59
C ARG A 103 7.76 -9.56 17.59
N GLY A 104 8.65 -10.31 16.96
CA GLY A 104 8.56 -11.78 16.90
C GLY A 104 7.33 -12.29 16.15
N CYS A 105 6.81 -11.52 15.19
CA CYS A 105 5.66 -11.94 14.39
C CYS A 105 5.96 -13.21 13.58
N PHE A 106 7.17 -13.29 13.01
CA PHE A 106 7.72 -14.47 12.34
C PHE A 106 8.94 -14.99 13.09
N SER A 107 9.12 -16.31 13.10
CA SER A 107 10.32 -16.95 13.66
C SER A 107 11.54 -16.77 12.74
N THR A 108 12.73 -17.06 13.26
CA THR A 108 13.98 -17.04 12.49
C THR A 108 13.94 -18.01 11.31
N GLU A 109 13.28 -19.15 11.47
CA GLU A 109 13.12 -20.18 10.45
C GLU A 109 12.14 -19.73 9.36
N GLU A 110 11.03 -19.09 9.75
CA GLU A 110 10.08 -18.50 8.81
C GLU A 110 10.75 -17.42 7.97
N VAL A 111 11.53 -16.53 8.58
CA VAL A 111 12.28 -15.49 7.88
C VAL A 111 13.31 -16.09 6.93
N ALA A 112 14.07 -17.10 7.37
CA ALA A 112 15.04 -17.79 6.52
C ALA A 112 14.37 -18.47 5.30
N ALA A 113 13.20 -19.09 5.50
CA ALA A 113 12.42 -19.70 4.43
C ALA A 113 11.90 -18.66 3.43
N ILE A 114 11.48 -17.48 3.90
CA ILE A 114 11.06 -16.37 3.03
C ILE A 114 12.24 -15.91 2.15
N ASN A 115 13.41 -15.70 2.74
CA ASN A 115 14.60 -15.27 2.00
C ASN A 115 15.02 -16.32 0.95
N ALA A 116 15.13 -17.59 1.35
CA ALA A 116 15.48 -18.67 0.45
C ALA A 116 14.49 -18.82 -0.72
N GLU A 117 13.21 -18.58 -0.48
CA GLU A 117 12.20 -18.61 -1.55
C GLU A 117 12.33 -17.43 -2.50
N VAL A 118 12.64 -16.22 -2.00
CA VAL A 118 12.92 -15.06 -2.85
C VAL A 118 14.16 -15.33 -3.72
N ASP A 119 15.23 -15.86 -3.13
CA ASP A 119 16.46 -16.22 -3.86
C ASP A 119 16.18 -17.26 -4.95
N ARG A 120 15.43 -18.32 -4.61
CA ARG A 120 15.01 -19.35 -5.57
C ARG A 120 14.24 -18.75 -6.75
N LEU A 121 13.34 -17.80 -6.50
CA LEU A 121 12.56 -17.14 -7.56
C LEU A 121 13.44 -16.28 -8.46
N ILE A 122 14.45 -15.61 -7.90
CA ILE A 122 15.45 -14.82 -8.66
C ILE A 122 16.30 -15.75 -9.53
N ASP A 123 16.86 -16.83 -8.96
CA ASP A 123 17.73 -17.78 -9.66
C ASP A 123 17.02 -18.46 -10.83
N ARG A 124 15.75 -18.81 -10.64
CA ARG A 124 14.90 -19.38 -11.69
C ARG A 124 14.35 -18.35 -12.68
N LYS A 125 14.65 -17.07 -12.48
CA LYS A 125 14.17 -15.95 -13.30
C LYS A 125 12.64 -15.87 -13.38
N GLU A 126 11.96 -16.32 -12.32
CA GLU A 126 10.50 -16.24 -12.18
C GLU A 126 10.07 -14.84 -11.76
N VAL A 127 10.94 -14.15 -11.04
CA VAL A 127 10.83 -12.73 -10.69
C VAL A 127 12.12 -12.01 -11.09
N ASP A 128 12.05 -10.69 -11.24
CA ASP A 128 13.21 -9.86 -11.56
C ASP A 128 13.06 -8.51 -10.87
N PHE A 129 14.19 -7.81 -10.73
CA PHE A 129 14.21 -6.45 -10.24
C PHE A 129 13.53 -5.51 -11.22
N ASN A 130 12.91 -4.47 -10.67
CA ASN A 130 12.48 -3.33 -11.45
C ASN A 130 13.68 -2.63 -12.11
N PHE A 131 13.40 -1.61 -12.94
CA PHE A 131 14.44 -0.83 -13.63
C PHE A 131 15.48 -0.17 -12.72
N THR A 132 15.22 -0.03 -11.41
CA THR A 132 16.19 0.52 -10.45
C THR A 132 17.12 -0.54 -9.86
N GLY A 133 16.90 -1.82 -10.15
CA GLY A 133 17.69 -2.94 -9.63
C GLY A 133 17.47 -3.24 -8.14
N ARG A 134 16.43 -2.67 -7.52
CA ARG A 134 16.28 -2.69 -6.04
C ARG A 134 15.01 -3.35 -5.53
N LYS A 135 13.94 -3.35 -6.34
CA LYS A 135 12.61 -3.77 -5.91
C LYS A 135 12.10 -4.93 -6.75
N ILE A 136 11.59 -5.95 -6.09
CA ILE A 136 10.84 -7.04 -6.72
C ILE A 136 9.36 -6.83 -6.43
N MET A 137 8.57 -6.61 -7.48
CA MET A 137 7.14 -6.32 -7.35
C MET A 137 6.32 -7.61 -7.41
N PHE A 138 5.36 -7.76 -6.49
CA PHE A 138 4.37 -8.85 -6.52
C PHE A 138 4.96 -10.27 -6.50
N ALA A 139 6.10 -10.49 -5.82
CA ALA A 139 6.73 -11.81 -5.71
C ALA A 139 5.75 -12.89 -5.19
N PHE A 140 4.80 -12.51 -4.33
CA PHE A 140 3.73 -13.39 -3.83
C PHE A 140 2.84 -14.03 -4.91
N ARG A 141 2.85 -13.52 -6.14
CA ARG A 141 2.10 -14.15 -7.24
C ARG A 141 2.75 -15.44 -7.73
N HIS A 142 4.06 -15.59 -7.49
CA HIS A 142 4.90 -16.67 -8.00
C HIS A 142 5.23 -17.74 -6.96
N SER A 143 4.81 -17.56 -5.70
CA SER A 143 5.09 -18.49 -4.62
C SER A 143 3.94 -18.57 -3.64
N ASP A 144 3.51 -19.78 -3.31
CA ASP A 144 2.47 -20.00 -2.30
C ASP A 144 2.97 -19.68 -0.88
N LEU A 145 4.27 -19.85 -0.60
CA LEU A 145 4.88 -19.42 0.66
C LEU A 145 4.72 -17.90 0.80
N LEU A 146 5.15 -17.13 -0.20
CA LEU A 146 5.02 -15.67 -0.17
C LEU A 146 3.54 -15.22 -0.20
N ARG A 147 2.66 -15.96 -0.88
CA ARG A 147 1.21 -15.74 -0.85
C ARG A 147 0.64 -15.89 0.56
N ASN A 148 1.09 -16.92 1.29
CA ASN A 148 0.68 -17.14 2.67
C ASN A 148 1.15 -16.00 3.57
N VAL A 149 2.42 -15.56 3.43
CA VAL A 149 2.98 -14.43 4.19
C VAL A 149 2.20 -13.13 3.99
N VAL A 150 1.88 -12.75 2.75
CA VAL A 150 1.08 -11.51 2.51
C VAL A 150 -0.36 -11.62 3.00
N SER A 151 -0.84 -12.85 3.25
CA SER A 151 -2.18 -13.13 3.76
C SER A 151 -2.20 -13.58 5.23
N ASP A 152 -1.06 -13.46 5.93
CA ASP A 152 -0.89 -13.99 7.28
C ASP A 152 -1.84 -13.31 8.28
N ARG A 153 -2.49 -14.13 9.10
CA ARG A 153 -3.53 -13.69 10.02
C ARG A 153 -2.97 -13.01 11.26
N ARG A 154 -1.73 -13.31 11.64
CA ARG A 154 -1.00 -12.59 12.70
C ARG A 154 -0.89 -11.10 12.40
N ILE A 155 -0.84 -10.72 11.12
CA ILE A 155 -0.80 -9.34 10.66
C ILE A 155 -2.20 -8.82 10.35
N LEU A 156 -2.93 -9.52 9.48
CA LEU A 156 -4.17 -8.98 8.94
C LEU A 156 -5.29 -8.90 10.00
N ASP A 157 -5.28 -9.73 11.03
CA ASP A 157 -6.29 -9.61 12.10
C ASP A 157 -6.03 -8.36 12.97
N VAL A 158 -4.76 -7.97 13.14
CA VAL A 158 -4.40 -6.67 13.76
C VAL A 158 -4.86 -5.51 12.87
N LEU A 159 -4.61 -5.58 11.56
CA LEU A 159 -5.06 -4.54 10.63
C LEU A 159 -6.58 -4.45 10.54
N ASP A 160 -7.28 -5.59 10.57
CA ASP A 160 -8.75 -5.66 10.58
C ASP A 160 -9.33 -4.99 11.83
N LEU A 161 -8.69 -5.23 12.99
CA LEU A 161 -9.03 -4.57 14.24
C LEU A 161 -8.81 -3.05 14.15
N LEU A 162 -7.61 -2.61 13.74
CA LEU A 162 -7.24 -1.19 13.70
C LEU A 162 -8.13 -0.39 12.74
N LEU A 163 -8.42 -0.95 11.56
CA LEU A 163 -9.20 -0.25 10.53
C LEU A 163 -10.69 -0.52 10.62
N GLY A 164 -11.13 -1.50 11.43
CA GLY A 164 -12.55 -1.84 11.60
C GLY A 164 -13.18 -2.45 10.33
N ARG A 165 -12.36 -2.97 9.41
CA ARG A 165 -12.78 -3.57 8.14
C ARG A 165 -11.88 -4.74 7.79
N ARG A 166 -12.40 -5.70 7.04
CA ARG A 166 -11.59 -6.79 6.50
C ARG A 166 -10.60 -6.28 5.45
N MET A 167 -9.33 -6.27 5.81
CA MET A 167 -8.21 -5.84 5.00
C MET A 167 -7.79 -6.93 4.01
N ARG A 168 -7.35 -6.48 2.85
CA ARG A 168 -6.91 -7.37 1.76
C ARG A 168 -5.58 -6.88 1.20
N PRO A 169 -4.57 -7.75 1.10
CA PRO A 169 -3.35 -7.41 0.39
C PRO A 169 -3.67 -7.21 -1.09
N PHE A 170 -3.13 -6.16 -1.68
CA PHE A 170 -3.23 -5.91 -3.12
C PHE A 170 -1.86 -5.72 -3.79
N GLN A 171 -0.81 -5.44 -3.00
CA GLN A 171 0.55 -5.22 -3.46
C GLN A 171 1.56 -5.76 -2.44
N SER A 172 2.68 -6.28 -2.94
CA SER A 172 3.89 -6.54 -2.15
C SER A 172 5.11 -6.00 -2.90
N ILE A 173 6.13 -5.64 -2.13
CA ILE A 173 7.43 -5.20 -2.65
C ILE A 173 8.49 -5.86 -1.76
N ASN A 174 9.41 -6.60 -2.38
CA ASN A 174 10.59 -7.12 -1.71
C ASN A 174 11.80 -6.25 -2.07
N PHE A 175 12.63 -5.97 -1.07
CA PHE A 175 13.80 -5.11 -1.17
C PHE A 175 15.05 -5.92 -0.82
N LEU A 176 16.11 -5.80 -1.62
CA LEU A 176 17.44 -6.28 -1.23
C LEU A 176 18.27 -5.21 -0.52
N THR A 177 17.95 -3.94 -0.77
CA THR A 177 18.62 -2.79 -0.16
C THR A 177 17.57 -1.75 0.23
N GLY A 178 17.96 -0.84 1.13
CA GLY A 178 17.15 0.32 1.46
C GLY A 178 16.62 1.05 0.23
N SER A 179 15.41 1.61 0.34
CA SER A 179 14.74 2.28 -0.78
C SER A 179 15.36 3.63 -1.16
N GLU A 180 16.16 4.22 -0.25
CA GLU A 180 16.73 5.57 -0.31
C GLU A 180 15.67 6.68 -0.50
N GLN A 181 14.40 6.37 -0.19
CA GLN A 181 13.31 7.34 -0.34
C GLN A 181 13.31 8.33 0.83
N ALA A 182 13.20 9.62 0.50
CA ALA A 182 12.95 10.66 1.48
C ALA A 182 11.61 10.43 2.20
N ALA A 183 11.45 11.05 3.37
CA ALA A 183 10.19 11.02 4.12
C ALA A 183 9.02 11.44 3.22
N HIS A 184 7.97 10.63 3.17
CA HIS A 184 6.80 10.85 2.34
C HIS A 184 5.56 10.19 2.95
N SER A 185 4.39 10.49 2.36
CA SER A 185 3.14 9.79 2.65
C SER A 185 2.71 8.98 1.42
N ASP A 186 2.50 7.69 1.62
CA ASP A 186 1.98 6.79 0.56
C ASP A 186 0.65 7.27 -0.01
N SER A 187 -0.14 7.98 0.79
CA SER A 187 -1.46 8.50 0.40
C SER A 187 -1.43 9.42 -0.82
N ILE A 188 -0.28 10.05 -1.09
CA ILE A 188 -0.03 10.90 -2.27
C ILE A 188 0.00 10.04 -3.54
N HIS A 189 0.57 8.84 -3.45
CA HIS A 189 0.76 7.93 -4.58
C HIS A 189 -0.41 6.96 -4.76
N MET A 190 -1.04 6.55 -3.67
CA MET A 190 -2.12 5.57 -3.66
C MET A 190 -3.05 5.84 -2.48
N THR A 191 -4.36 5.77 -2.72
CA THR A 191 -5.36 5.99 -1.68
C THR A 191 -6.61 5.18 -1.97
N THR A 192 -7.43 4.99 -0.94
CA THR A 192 -8.73 4.33 -1.03
C THR A 192 -9.86 5.36 -1.09
N TYR A 193 -11.02 4.92 -1.60
CA TYR A 193 -12.28 5.62 -1.37
C TYR A 193 -13.29 4.65 -0.74
N PRO A 194 -13.86 4.96 0.44
CA PRO A 194 -13.49 6.08 1.32
C PRO A 194 -12.02 6.06 1.78
N ARG A 195 -11.50 7.20 2.24
CA ARG A 195 -10.09 7.36 2.62
C ARG A 195 -9.80 6.71 3.98
N GLY A 196 -8.52 6.54 4.32
CA GLY A 196 -8.07 6.01 5.61
C GLY A 196 -7.97 4.49 5.68
N TYR A 197 -8.47 3.77 4.69
CA TYR A 197 -8.40 2.29 4.65
C TYR A 197 -7.20 1.77 3.86
N LEU A 198 -6.14 2.57 3.71
CA LEU A 198 -4.87 2.12 3.17
C LEU A 198 -3.85 2.10 4.30
N THR A 199 -3.18 0.97 4.45
CA THR A 199 -2.07 0.79 5.39
C THR A 199 -1.06 -0.20 4.81
N ALA A 200 0.12 -0.27 5.41
CA ALA A 200 1.19 -1.17 5.00
C ALA A 200 1.69 -1.98 6.21
N ALA A 201 2.11 -3.21 5.93
CA ALA A 201 2.90 -4.00 6.86
C ALA A 201 4.31 -4.14 6.27
N TRP A 202 5.30 -3.71 7.03
CA TRP A 202 6.70 -3.90 6.69
C TRP A 202 7.26 -5.02 7.56
N VAL A 203 7.84 -6.04 6.93
CA VAL A 203 8.38 -7.22 7.60
C VAL A 203 9.89 -7.20 7.46
N ALA A 204 10.60 -7.17 8.59
CA ALA A 204 12.04 -7.33 8.62
C ALA A 204 12.40 -8.76 8.21
N LEU A 205 13.20 -8.91 7.16
CA LEU A 205 13.75 -10.20 6.73
C LEU A 205 15.23 -10.37 7.09
N GLU A 206 15.76 -9.42 7.86
CA GLU A 206 17.08 -9.43 8.47
C GLU A 206 17.03 -8.65 9.79
N PRO A 207 18.04 -8.79 10.68
CA PRO A 207 18.17 -7.91 11.83
C PRO A 207 18.23 -6.44 11.41
N MET A 208 17.54 -5.55 12.12
CA MET A 208 17.46 -4.14 11.77
C MET A 208 18.23 -3.25 12.74
N SER A 209 18.99 -2.32 12.18
CA SER A 209 19.81 -1.34 12.88
C SER A 209 19.83 -0.01 12.12
N THR A 210 20.36 1.04 12.73
CA THR A 210 20.35 2.38 12.14
C THR A 210 21.25 2.52 10.90
N ASP A 211 22.07 1.52 10.60
CA ASP A 211 23.04 1.48 9.49
C ASP A 211 22.56 0.67 8.28
N ASN A 212 21.53 -0.17 8.39
CA ASN A 212 21.03 -1.00 7.27
C ASN A 212 19.68 -0.52 6.68
N GLY A 213 19.41 0.78 6.76
CA GLY A 213 18.22 1.36 6.11
C GLY A 213 16.91 1.08 6.84
N THR A 214 16.95 0.97 8.18
CA THR A 214 15.76 0.87 9.02
C THR A 214 14.74 1.96 8.71
N LEU A 215 13.46 1.56 8.67
CA LEU A 215 12.34 2.45 8.38
C LEU A 215 12.18 3.51 9.48
N VAL A 216 12.00 4.76 9.06
CA VAL A 216 11.78 5.90 9.96
C VAL A 216 10.33 6.37 9.85
N TYR A 217 9.68 6.53 11.00
CA TYR A 217 8.32 7.04 11.10
C TYR A 217 8.30 8.36 11.89
N TYR A 218 7.36 9.23 11.55
CA TYR A 218 7.08 10.46 12.29
C TYR A 218 5.78 10.27 13.07
N PRO A 219 5.83 10.05 14.41
CA PRO A 219 4.64 9.82 15.21
C PRO A 219 3.59 10.92 15.03
N GLY A 220 2.33 10.52 14.83
CA GLY A 220 1.21 11.46 14.67
C GLY A 220 1.08 12.08 13.26
N SER A 221 2.04 11.85 12.36
CA SER A 221 1.99 12.40 10.99
C SER A 221 0.82 11.87 10.15
N HIS A 222 0.23 10.73 10.52
CA HIS A 222 -1.00 10.19 9.90
C HIS A 222 -2.23 11.09 10.09
N LYS A 223 -2.20 12.00 11.07
CA LYS A 223 -3.26 12.99 11.34
C LYS A 223 -3.17 14.23 10.45
N LEU A 224 -2.09 14.38 9.67
CA LEU A 224 -1.94 15.50 8.75
C LEU A 224 -2.99 15.40 7.63
N PRO A 225 -3.44 16.53 7.07
CA PRO A 225 -4.37 16.52 5.94
C PRO A 225 -3.80 15.75 4.75
N TYR A 226 -4.66 14.98 4.06
CA TYR A 226 -4.29 14.31 2.82
C TYR A 226 -3.85 15.32 1.75
N MET A 227 -2.63 15.13 1.24
CA MET A 227 -2.11 15.83 0.07
C MET A 227 -2.43 15.00 -1.18
N LEU A 228 -3.51 15.36 -1.88
CA LEU A 228 -3.94 14.66 -3.09
C LEU A 228 -3.55 15.42 -4.36
N TYR A 229 -3.72 14.77 -5.50
CA TYR A 229 -3.33 15.24 -6.84
C TYR A 229 -3.73 16.69 -7.15
N ASP A 230 -4.86 17.19 -6.63
CA ASP A 230 -5.37 18.54 -6.86
C ASP A 230 -4.77 19.61 -5.92
N ARG A 231 -3.82 19.25 -5.06
CA ARG A 231 -3.25 20.10 -4.00
C ARG A 231 -1.77 20.43 -4.20
N TYR A 232 -1.15 19.98 -5.29
CA TYR A 232 0.24 20.31 -5.64
C TYR A 232 0.42 20.37 -7.16
N ASP A 233 1.50 21.01 -7.62
CA ASP A 233 1.87 20.98 -9.04
C ASP A 233 2.40 19.59 -9.41
N HIS A 234 1.52 18.82 -10.03
CA HIS A 234 1.83 17.47 -10.49
C HIS A 234 2.46 17.46 -11.90
N GLY A 235 2.69 18.61 -12.56
CA GLY A 235 3.32 18.68 -13.89
C GLY A 235 2.47 18.13 -15.05
N GLY A 236 1.19 17.86 -14.81
CA GLY A 236 0.26 17.34 -15.82
C GLY A 236 -0.43 18.48 -16.56
N THR A 237 -0.58 18.35 -17.88
CA THR A 237 -1.17 19.39 -18.74
C THR A 237 -2.50 18.94 -19.33
N ARG A 238 -3.08 19.72 -20.25
CA ARG A 238 -4.21 19.25 -21.08
C ARG A 238 -3.90 17.95 -21.82
N TYR A 239 -2.64 17.74 -22.22
CA TYR A 239 -2.21 16.63 -23.08
C TYR A 239 -1.41 15.55 -22.34
N THR A 240 -0.83 15.89 -21.18
CA THR A 240 0.02 14.98 -20.41
C THR A 240 -0.56 14.67 -19.03
N ILE A 241 -0.29 13.46 -18.56
CA ILE A 241 -0.49 13.01 -17.18
C ILE A 241 0.73 13.49 -16.38
N GLY A 242 0.47 14.00 -15.18
CA GLY A 242 1.48 14.39 -14.19
C GLY A 242 2.13 13.18 -13.54
#